data_AF-A0A8S2P193-F1
#
_entry.id   AF-A0A8S2P193-F1
#
_cell.length_a   1.000
_cell.length_b   1.000
_cell.length_c   1.000
_cell.angle_alpha   90.00
_cell.angle_beta   90.00
_cell.angle_gamma   90.00
#
_symmetry.space_group_name_H-M   'P 1'
#
loop_
_entity.id
_entity.type
_entity.pdbx_description
1 polymer ?
#
loop_
_entity_poly.entity_id
_entity_poly.type
_entity_poly.pdbx_seq_one_letter_code
_entity_poly.pdbx_strand_id
1 'polypeptide(L)'
;MDEKRVQKLIKEAERIQHSVSRNPKEKIDIYHETAEACRSIGKYDHAIKYFTLELREAQSADIRDDILYCHRFLGECYFAKNEFATSEKHHLNFLSSAQEYIDDERTEQAYTCLAHTYWVWLSYLQDDMLHDTECDQFPREICKKSLDAAKNSLLMIEKLDYQLKIDMKAKQNIKTKDMEKRQQDLALKRVRAYINIANAMSDKYTTGDKSGANLKALSQYIKSAIELAKKHQLHEELARLHSSVSTFYLSVPNFLQYKKEIVATMEQALHYAQLAKNTSEYLSCLHDIAQTLLLFDDYQGSKSYLLKIYRYRKNDPIKEKARRDLAD
;
A
#
# COMPACT_ATOMS: atom_id res chain seq x y z
N MET A 1 -15.54 -8.85 9.89
CA MET A 1 -15.65 -9.79 11.02
C MET A 1 -16.47 -9.12 12.14
N ASP A 2 -17.31 -9.84 12.89
CA ASP A 2 -18.10 -9.23 13.98
C ASP A 2 -17.25 -9.08 15.26
N GLU A 3 -17.39 -7.95 15.95
CA GLU A 3 -16.64 -7.60 17.16
C GLU A 3 -16.83 -8.62 18.29
N LYS A 4 -18.03 -9.23 18.39
CA LYS A 4 -18.30 -10.31 19.36
C LYS A 4 -17.42 -11.54 19.12
N ARG A 5 -17.17 -11.89 17.86
CA ARG A 5 -16.28 -13.01 17.50
C ARG A 5 -14.85 -12.69 17.90
N VAL A 6 -14.39 -11.47 17.65
CA VAL A 6 -13.04 -11.03 18.05
C VAL A 6 -12.86 -11.09 19.57
N GLN A 7 -13.84 -10.64 20.35
CA GLN A 7 -13.78 -10.73 21.81
C GLN A 7 -13.73 -12.17 22.33
N LYS A 8 -14.39 -13.12 21.64
CA LYS A 8 -14.31 -14.55 21.99
C LYS A 8 -12.90 -15.09 21.76
N LEU A 9 -12.29 -14.79 20.61
CA LEU A 9 -10.92 -15.19 20.28
C LEU A 9 -9.91 -14.61 21.28
N ILE A 10 -10.03 -13.33 21.64
CA ILE A 10 -9.18 -12.69 22.67
C ILE A 10 -9.23 -13.46 24.00
N LYS A 11 -10.44 -13.79 24.48
CA LYS A 11 -10.60 -14.56 25.74
C LYS A 11 -9.99 -15.96 25.64
N GLU A 12 -10.07 -16.59 24.48
CA GLU A 12 -9.46 -17.89 24.23
C GLU A 12 -7.93 -17.81 24.22
N ALA A 13 -7.37 -16.82 23.51
CA ALA A 13 -5.94 -16.53 23.49
C ALA A 13 -5.39 -16.22 24.90
N GLU A 14 -6.13 -15.49 25.74
CA GLU A 14 -5.74 -15.23 27.13
C GLU A 14 -5.73 -16.49 28.00
N ARG A 15 -6.69 -17.41 27.79
CA ARG A 15 -6.73 -18.69 28.51
C ARG A 15 -5.53 -19.57 28.16
N ILE A 16 -5.17 -19.65 26.88
CA ILE A 16 -4.03 -20.48 26.45
C ILE A 16 -2.68 -19.86 26.81
N GLN A 17 -2.60 -18.54 26.97
CA GLN A 17 -1.38 -17.87 27.40
C GLN A 17 -0.93 -18.35 28.78
N HIS A 18 -1.88 -18.62 29.67
CA HIS A 18 -1.66 -19.17 31.00
C HIS A 18 -1.71 -20.70 31.07
N SER A 19 -1.99 -21.38 29.95
CA SER A 19 -2.06 -22.83 29.93
C SER A 19 -0.68 -23.46 29.69
N VAL A 20 -0.42 -24.56 30.40
CA VAL A 20 0.71 -25.46 30.13
C VAL A 20 0.33 -26.36 28.94
N SER A 21 0.03 -25.76 27.77
CA SER A 21 -0.20 -26.56 26.56
C SER A 21 1.12 -27.23 26.15
N ARG A 22 1.03 -28.51 25.77
CA ARG A 22 2.16 -29.31 25.27
C ARG A 22 2.40 -29.13 23.77
N ASN A 23 1.49 -28.45 23.05
CA ASN A 23 1.58 -28.28 21.59
C ASN A 23 1.80 -26.80 21.23
N PRO A 24 3.04 -26.40 20.87
CA PRO A 24 3.34 -25.01 20.51
C PRO A 24 2.58 -24.56 19.24
N LYS A 25 2.30 -25.48 18.31
CA LYS A 25 1.59 -25.13 17.06
C LYS A 25 0.14 -24.70 17.32
N GLU A 26 -0.54 -25.37 18.24
CA GLU A 26 -1.90 -24.98 18.64
C GLU A 26 -1.95 -23.57 19.23
N LYS A 27 -0.94 -23.20 20.06
CA LYS A 27 -0.85 -21.83 20.59
C LYS A 27 -0.62 -20.80 19.49
N ILE A 28 0.31 -21.10 18.56
CA ILE A 28 0.63 -20.26 17.41
C ILE A 28 -0.63 -20.03 16.57
N ASP A 29 -1.38 -21.08 16.23
CA ASP A 29 -2.57 -20.96 15.39
C ASP A 29 -3.68 -20.12 16.05
N ILE A 30 -3.87 -20.27 17.37
CA ILE A 30 -4.85 -19.46 18.12
C ILE A 30 -4.41 -17.99 18.19
N TYR A 31 -3.12 -17.72 18.43
CA TYR A 31 -2.60 -16.36 18.42
C TYR A 31 -2.74 -15.73 17.03
N HIS A 32 -2.46 -16.50 15.97
CA HIS A 32 -2.61 -16.06 14.59
C HIS A 32 -4.05 -15.65 14.26
N GLU A 33 -5.03 -16.54 14.52
CA GLU A 33 -6.44 -16.24 14.25
C GLU A 33 -6.89 -15.02 15.05
N THR A 34 -6.47 -14.91 16.31
CA THR A 34 -6.81 -13.78 17.17
C THR A 34 -6.20 -12.47 16.66
N ALA A 35 -4.93 -12.49 16.25
CA ALA A 35 -4.21 -11.34 15.76
C ALA A 35 -4.79 -10.83 14.43
N GLU A 36 -5.03 -11.74 13.48
CA GLU A 36 -5.66 -11.40 12.20
C GLU A 36 -7.08 -10.85 12.39
N ALA A 37 -7.87 -11.46 13.29
CA ALA A 37 -9.18 -10.98 13.65
C ALA A 37 -9.14 -9.54 14.19
N CYS A 38 -8.22 -9.24 15.12
CA CYS A 38 -8.01 -7.90 15.66
C CYS A 38 -7.59 -6.90 14.57
N ARG A 39 -6.63 -7.29 13.70
CA ARG A 39 -6.16 -6.46 12.58
C ARG A 39 -7.30 -6.13 11.62
N SER A 40 -8.15 -7.10 11.31
CA SER A 40 -9.28 -6.94 10.36
C SER A 40 -10.34 -5.92 10.81
N ILE A 41 -10.40 -5.61 12.10
CA ILE A 41 -11.31 -4.60 12.67
C ILE A 41 -10.57 -3.34 13.16
N GLY A 42 -9.29 -3.20 12.80
CA GLY A 42 -8.48 -2.01 13.15
C GLY A 42 -7.99 -1.96 14.60
N LYS A 43 -8.10 -3.05 15.38
CA LYS A 43 -7.55 -3.12 16.75
C LYS A 43 -6.06 -3.51 16.71
N TYR A 44 -5.24 -2.63 16.15
CA TYR A 44 -3.83 -2.91 15.87
C TYR A 44 -3.00 -3.22 17.12
N ASP A 45 -3.29 -2.62 18.28
CA ASP A 45 -2.56 -2.93 19.54
C ASP A 45 -2.76 -4.39 19.97
N HIS A 46 -3.98 -4.91 19.82
CA HIS A 46 -4.26 -6.32 20.11
C HIS A 46 -3.62 -7.22 19.05
N ALA A 47 -3.68 -6.84 17.78
CA ALA A 47 -3.01 -7.59 16.71
C ALA A 47 -1.50 -7.71 16.96
N ILE A 48 -0.84 -6.59 17.31
CA ILE A 48 0.59 -6.55 17.64
C ILE A 48 0.90 -7.45 18.84
N LYS A 49 0.09 -7.37 19.91
CA LYS A 49 0.25 -8.24 21.09
C LYS A 49 0.27 -9.71 20.70
N TYR A 50 -0.73 -10.17 19.94
CA TYR A 50 -0.88 -11.58 19.61
C TYR A 50 0.11 -12.05 18.54
N PHE A 51 0.42 -11.25 17.51
CA PHE A 51 1.51 -11.58 16.58
C PHE A 51 2.89 -11.63 17.28
N THR A 52 3.11 -10.81 18.31
CA THR A 52 4.36 -10.87 19.10
C THR A 52 4.44 -12.15 19.93
N LEU A 53 3.31 -12.60 20.49
CA LEU A 53 3.22 -13.89 21.20
C LEU A 53 3.42 -15.06 20.23
N GLU A 54 2.76 -15.04 19.07
CA GLU A 54 2.95 -16.01 17.98
C GLU A 54 4.42 -16.09 17.56
N LEU A 55 5.06 -14.95 17.30
CA LEU A 55 6.47 -14.88 16.92
C LEU A 55 7.38 -15.55 17.96
N ARG A 56 7.13 -15.29 19.24
CA ARG A 56 7.92 -15.86 20.34
C ARG A 56 7.78 -17.38 20.42
N GLU A 57 6.55 -17.90 20.31
CA GLU A 57 6.30 -19.34 20.31
C GLU A 57 6.88 -20.00 19.05
N ALA A 58 6.71 -19.37 17.88
CA ALA A 58 7.25 -19.86 16.62
C ALA A 58 8.79 -19.91 16.63
N GLN A 59 9.45 -18.89 17.17
CA GLN A 59 10.91 -18.90 17.40
C GLN A 59 11.34 -20.00 18.37
N SER A 60 10.59 -20.18 19.47
CA SER A 60 10.91 -21.21 20.46
C SER A 60 10.74 -22.63 19.92
N ALA A 61 9.84 -22.82 18.96
CA ALA A 61 9.55 -24.08 18.30
C ALA A 61 10.24 -24.24 16.91
N ASP A 62 11.08 -23.28 16.49
CA ASP A 62 11.72 -23.20 15.16
C ASP A 62 10.74 -23.39 13.99
N ILE A 63 9.53 -22.83 14.09
CA ILE A 63 8.52 -22.90 13.03
C ILE A 63 8.65 -21.70 12.09
N ARG A 64 9.52 -21.88 11.11
CA ARG A 64 10.03 -20.82 10.22
C ARG A 64 8.97 -20.07 9.42
N ASP A 65 7.96 -20.78 8.89
CA ASP A 65 6.88 -20.15 8.14
C ASP A 65 6.10 -19.15 9.02
N ASP A 66 5.77 -19.53 10.25
CA ASP A 66 5.06 -18.67 11.20
C ASP A 66 5.92 -17.46 11.62
N ILE A 67 7.23 -17.64 11.80
CA ILE A 67 8.18 -16.52 12.06
C ILE A 67 8.12 -15.50 10.91
N LEU A 68 8.19 -16.00 9.68
CA LEU A 68 8.13 -15.17 8.47
C LEU A 68 6.79 -14.42 8.37
N TYR A 69 5.66 -15.08 8.62
CA TYR A 69 4.34 -14.44 8.59
C TYR A 69 4.20 -13.38 9.69
N CYS A 70 4.67 -13.67 10.90
CA CYS A 70 4.68 -12.73 12.01
C CYS A 70 5.42 -11.44 11.65
N HIS A 71 6.61 -11.53 11.06
CA HIS A 71 7.35 -10.34 10.64
C HIS A 71 6.59 -9.51 9.61
N ARG A 72 5.96 -10.15 8.61
CA ARG A 72 5.11 -9.43 7.64
C ARG A 72 3.98 -8.67 8.32
N PHE A 73 3.19 -9.36 9.16
CA PHE A 73 1.98 -8.78 9.75
C PHE A 73 2.27 -7.78 10.87
N LEU A 74 3.33 -7.97 11.66
CA LEU A 74 3.79 -6.96 12.62
C LEU A 74 4.17 -5.67 11.89
N GLY A 75 4.89 -5.78 10.78
CA GLY A 75 5.21 -4.63 9.94
C GLY A 75 3.95 -3.91 9.45
N GLU A 76 2.96 -4.63 8.92
CA GLU A 76 1.66 -4.02 8.54
C GLU A 76 0.93 -3.33 9.69
N CYS A 77 0.96 -3.91 10.90
CA CYS A 77 0.28 -3.32 12.05
C CYS A 77 0.99 -2.05 12.55
N TYR A 78 2.33 -2.04 12.60
CA TYR A 78 3.10 -0.84 12.93
C TYR A 78 2.97 0.24 11.85
N PHE A 79 2.94 -0.15 10.58
CA PHE A 79 2.63 0.74 9.47
C PHE A 79 1.26 1.42 9.65
N ALA A 80 0.22 0.66 9.99
CA ALA A 80 -1.12 1.21 10.22
C ALA A 80 -1.21 2.14 11.44
N LYS A 81 -0.24 2.07 12.35
CA LYS A 81 -0.08 2.99 13.48
C LYS A 81 0.85 4.17 13.17
N ASN A 82 1.34 4.31 11.93
CA ASN A 82 2.36 5.28 11.51
C ASN A 82 3.70 5.14 12.25
N GLU A 83 4.00 3.97 12.81
CA GLU A 83 5.29 3.66 13.45
C GLU A 83 6.28 3.11 12.40
N PHE A 84 6.67 3.99 11.45
CA PHE A 84 7.35 3.57 10.22
C PHE A 84 8.72 2.91 10.44
N ALA A 85 9.53 3.39 11.39
CA ALA A 85 10.83 2.78 11.68
C ALA A 85 10.69 1.33 12.21
N THR A 86 9.68 1.09 13.06
CA THR A 86 9.39 -0.25 13.58
C THR A 86 8.82 -1.15 12.46
N SER A 87 7.95 -0.59 11.62
CA SER A 87 7.44 -1.27 10.42
C SER A 87 8.58 -1.72 9.49
N GLU A 88 9.49 -0.79 9.15
CA GLU A 88 10.68 -1.04 8.32
C GLU A 88 11.48 -2.22 8.87
N LYS A 89 11.78 -2.22 10.17
CA LYS A 89 12.53 -3.31 10.81
C LYS A 89 11.86 -4.67 10.61
N HIS A 90 10.54 -4.75 10.79
CA HIS A 90 9.80 -6.00 10.62
C HIS A 90 9.72 -6.44 9.15
N HIS A 91 9.53 -5.50 8.21
CA HIS A 91 9.55 -5.82 6.78
C HIS A 91 10.95 -6.21 6.26
N LEU A 92 12.02 -5.63 6.81
CA LEU A 92 13.40 -6.05 6.50
C LEU A 92 13.69 -7.46 7.02
N ASN A 93 13.22 -7.80 8.21
CA ASN A 93 13.33 -9.18 8.72
C ASN A 93 12.53 -10.15 7.83
N PHE A 94 11.33 -9.76 7.40
CA PHE A 94 10.55 -10.53 6.44
C PHE A 94 11.30 -10.74 5.11
N LEU A 95 11.93 -9.70 4.58
CA LEU A 95 12.75 -9.75 3.36
C LEU A 95 13.95 -10.70 3.52
N SER A 96 14.72 -10.55 4.59
CA SER A 96 15.91 -11.38 4.85
C SER A 96 15.54 -12.85 4.88
N SER A 97 14.50 -13.20 5.65
CA SER A 97 14.03 -14.58 5.73
C SER A 97 13.53 -15.10 4.38
N ALA A 98 12.73 -14.31 3.64
CA ALA A 98 12.24 -14.74 2.32
C ALA A 98 13.39 -15.02 1.32
N GLN A 99 14.45 -14.22 1.36
CA GLN A 99 15.65 -14.40 0.53
C GLN A 99 16.46 -15.63 0.94
N GLU A 100 16.62 -15.88 2.24
CA GLU A 100 17.27 -17.09 2.76
C GLU A 100 16.57 -18.37 2.29
N TYR A 101 15.24 -18.35 2.13
CA TYR A 101 14.45 -19.47 1.62
C TYR A 101 14.37 -19.54 0.09
N ILE A 102 14.96 -18.59 -0.63
CA ILE A 102 14.85 -18.46 -2.10
C ILE A 102 13.36 -18.43 -2.51
N ASP A 103 12.52 -17.76 -1.71
CA ASP A 103 11.09 -17.59 -2.00
C ASP A 103 10.88 -16.27 -2.73
N ASP A 104 10.86 -16.33 -4.06
CA ASP A 104 10.70 -15.16 -4.93
C ASP A 104 9.36 -14.45 -4.70
N GLU A 105 8.29 -15.17 -4.37
CA GLU A 105 6.97 -14.57 -4.15
C GLU A 105 6.92 -13.79 -2.84
N ARG A 106 7.49 -14.34 -1.77
CA ARG A 106 7.59 -13.65 -0.48
C ARG A 106 8.60 -12.51 -0.53
N THR A 107 9.69 -12.67 -1.30
CA THR A 107 10.69 -11.62 -1.53
C THR A 107 10.06 -10.42 -2.26
N GLU A 108 9.27 -10.67 -3.30
CA GLU A 108 8.48 -9.63 -3.98
C GLU A 108 7.54 -8.91 -3.01
N GLN A 109 6.77 -9.66 -2.21
CA GLN A 109 5.85 -9.07 -1.23
C GLN A 109 6.57 -8.17 -0.24
N ALA A 110 7.72 -8.61 0.29
CA ALA A 110 8.50 -7.83 1.24
C ALA A 110 9.00 -6.51 0.62
N TYR A 111 9.50 -6.53 -0.63
CA TYR A 111 9.86 -5.32 -1.35
C TYR A 111 8.67 -4.39 -1.58
N THR A 112 7.51 -4.93 -1.93
CA THR A 112 6.27 -4.16 -2.10
C THR A 112 5.85 -3.48 -0.79
N CYS A 113 5.92 -4.18 0.34
CA CYS A 113 5.63 -3.62 1.67
C CYS A 113 6.62 -2.52 2.06
N LEU A 114 7.92 -2.70 1.80
CA LEU A 114 8.95 -1.70 2.06
C LEU A 114 8.76 -0.44 1.21
N ALA A 115 8.55 -0.61 -0.11
CA ALA A 115 8.31 0.51 -1.01
C ALA A 115 7.12 1.37 -0.55
N HIS A 116 6.02 0.72 -0.17
CA HIS A 116 4.85 1.41 0.34
C HIS A 116 5.11 2.10 1.69
N THR A 117 5.80 1.42 2.62
CA THR A 117 6.17 1.99 3.93
C THR A 117 7.01 3.25 3.78
N TYR A 118 8.04 3.22 2.94
CA TYR A 118 8.91 4.39 2.73
C TYR A 118 8.18 5.53 2.03
N TRP A 119 7.32 5.24 1.05
CA TRP A 119 6.55 6.29 0.39
C TRP A 119 5.60 7.01 1.35
N VAL A 120 4.86 6.28 2.19
CA VAL A 120 3.97 6.91 3.18
C VAL A 120 4.79 7.61 4.27
N TRP A 121 5.90 7.03 4.72
CA TRP A 121 6.77 7.72 5.68
C TRP A 121 7.25 9.07 5.11
N LEU A 122 7.61 9.10 3.83
CA LEU A 122 8.02 10.33 3.16
C LEU A 122 6.89 11.38 3.11
N SER A 123 5.65 10.99 2.85
CA SER A 123 4.53 11.94 2.85
C SER A 123 4.28 12.52 4.25
N TYR A 124 4.42 11.73 5.31
CA TYR A 124 4.33 12.23 6.69
C TYR A 124 5.43 13.22 7.03
N LEU A 125 6.67 12.93 6.61
CA LEU A 125 7.78 13.85 6.82
C LEU A 125 7.56 15.19 6.11
N GLN A 126 6.86 15.21 4.98
CA GLN A 126 6.59 16.44 4.23
C GLN A 126 5.58 17.36 4.92
N ASP A 127 4.56 16.79 5.57
CA ASP A 127 3.55 17.56 6.32
C ASP A 127 4.14 18.21 7.58
N ASP A 128 5.11 17.56 8.24
CA ASP A 128 5.74 18.06 9.48
C ASP A 128 6.90 19.05 9.23
N MET A 129 7.56 19.01 8.06
CA MET A 129 8.85 19.68 7.80
C MET A 129 8.76 21.05 7.11
N LEU A 130 7.76 21.87 7.43
CA LEU A 130 7.55 23.16 6.76
C LEU A 130 8.70 24.19 6.92
N HIS A 131 9.76 23.97 7.72
CA HIS A 131 10.63 25.08 8.14
C HIS A 131 12.16 24.88 8.27
N ASP A 132 12.82 23.82 7.77
CA ASP A 132 14.30 23.80 7.87
C ASP A 132 15.05 23.15 6.71
N THR A 133 15.91 23.93 6.06
CA THR A 133 16.69 23.56 4.86
C THR A 133 17.91 22.69 5.15
N GLU A 134 18.30 22.54 6.43
CA GLU A 134 19.44 21.69 6.82
C GLU A 134 19.05 20.21 7.08
N CYS A 135 17.75 19.89 7.13
CA CYS A 135 17.23 18.55 7.49
C CYS A 135 16.87 17.66 6.28
N ASP A 136 17.55 17.87 5.15
CA ASP A 136 17.19 17.31 3.84
C ASP A 136 17.74 15.88 3.57
N GLN A 137 18.66 15.37 4.38
CA GLN A 137 19.32 14.09 4.11
C GLN A 137 18.42 12.87 4.37
N PHE A 138 17.66 12.89 5.45
CA PHE A 138 16.82 11.75 5.84
C PHE A 138 15.64 11.51 4.88
N PRO A 139 14.83 12.53 4.50
CA PRO A 139 13.79 12.35 3.47
C PRO A 139 14.35 11.85 2.13
N ARG A 140 15.53 12.32 1.71
CA ARG A 140 16.22 11.83 0.50
C ARG A 140 16.58 10.35 0.60
N GLU A 141 17.06 9.91 1.76
CA GLU A 141 17.37 8.50 2.00
C GLU A 141 16.11 7.64 1.93
N ILE A 142 15.02 8.05 2.59
CA ILE A 142 13.73 7.35 2.55
C ILE A 142 13.20 7.26 1.12
N CYS A 143 13.27 8.36 0.37
CA CYS A 143 12.85 8.38 -1.03
C CYS A 143 13.66 7.40 -1.90
N LYS A 144 14.98 7.37 -1.73
CA LYS A 144 15.86 6.41 -2.41
C LYS A 144 15.50 4.96 -2.05
N LYS A 145 15.33 4.66 -0.77
CA LYS A 145 14.92 3.33 -0.28
C LYS A 145 13.57 2.92 -0.88
N SER A 146 12.61 3.84 -0.97
CA SER A 146 11.32 3.61 -1.63
C SER A 146 11.47 3.21 -3.09
N LEU A 147 12.27 3.96 -3.85
CA LEU A 147 12.52 3.69 -5.26
C LEU A 147 13.22 2.36 -5.48
N ASP A 148 14.26 2.07 -4.69
CA ASP A 148 15.03 0.83 -4.78
C ASP A 148 14.16 -0.39 -4.46
N ALA A 149 13.35 -0.31 -3.39
CA ALA A 149 12.39 -1.38 -3.05
C ALA A 149 11.35 -1.59 -4.16
N ALA A 150 10.80 -0.52 -4.73
CA ALA A 150 9.81 -0.62 -5.81
C ALA A 150 10.40 -1.27 -7.09
N LYS A 151 11.64 -0.90 -7.45
CA LYS A 151 12.36 -1.51 -8.57
C LYS A 151 12.68 -2.99 -8.33
N ASN A 152 13.10 -3.34 -7.12
CA ASN A 152 13.38 -4.73 -6.77
C ASN A 152 12.11 -5.59 -6.78
N SER A 153 10.97 -5.05 -6.32
CA SER A 153 9.66 -5.70 -6.47
C SER A 153 9.36 -5.96 -7.95
N LEU A 154 9.50 -4.96 -8.81
CA LEU A 154 9.29 -5.13 -10.26
C LEU A 154 10.18 -6.23 -10.86
N LEU A 155 11.47 -6.26 -10.49
CA LEU A 155 12.41 -7.28 -10.97
C LEU A 155 11.98 -8.70 -10.55
N MET A 156 11.51 -8.88 -9.31
CA MET A 156 10.99 -10.18 -8.86
C MET A 156 9.71 -10.58 -9.61
N ILE A 157 8.82 -9.63 -9.90
CA ILE A 157 7.61 -9.87 -10.70
C ILE A 157 7.99 -10.30 -12.12
N GLU A 158 9.00 -9.70 -12.73
CA GLU A 158 9.51 -10.08 -14.05
C GLU A 158 10.11 -11.49 -14.04
N LYS A 159 10.85 -11.85 -12.99
CA LYS A 159 11.38 -13.21 -12.79
C LYS A 159 10.24 -14.24 -12.68
N LEU A 160 9.22 -13.95 -11.87
CA LEU A 160 8.04 -14.80 -11.69
C LEU A 160 7.23 -14.95 -12.99
N ASP A 161 7.04 -13.87 -13.75
CA ASP A 161 6.35 -13.91 -15.04
C ASP A 161 7.14 -14.68 -16.11
N TYR A 162 8.47 -14.60 -16.09
CA TYR A 162 9.32 -15.43 -16.94
C TYR A 162 9.19 -16.91 -16.61
N GLN A 163 9.22 -17.26 -15.32
CA GLN A 163 9.02 -18.63 -14.87
C GLN A 163 7.63 -19.15 -15.26
N LEU A 164 6.59 -18.33 -15.07
CA LEU A 164 5.23 -18.68 -15.49
C LEU A 164 5.16 -19.00 -16.99
N LYS A 165 5.83 -18.20 -17.84
CA LYS A 165 5.88 -18.44 -19.29
C LYS A 165 6.61 -19.74 -19.66
N ILE A 166 7.65 -20.13 -18.90
CA ILE A 166 8.31 -21.43 -19.07
C ILE A 166 7.32 -22.56 -18.71
N ASP A 167 6.67 -22.45 -17.55
CA ASP A 167 5.72 -23.46 -17.07
C ASP A 167 4.54 -23.64 -18.04
N MET A 168 4.02 -22.54 -18.60
CA MET A 168 2.97 -22.57 -19.64
C MET A 168 3.42 -23.30 -20.90
N LYS A 169 4.68 -23.12 -21.32
CA LYS A 169 5.24 -23.80 -22.50
C LYS A 169 5.50 -25.28 -22.23
N ALA A 170 5.89 -25.64 -21.01
CA ALA A 170 6.20 -27.01 -20.62
C ALA A 170 4.97 -27.94 -20.54
N LYS A 171 3.74 -27.40 -20.59
CA LYS A 171 2.46 -28.16 -20.61
C LYS A 171 2.39 -29.33 -19.60
N GLN A 172 2.96 -29.18 -18.42
CA GLN A 172 2.85 -30.19 -17.37
C GLN A 172 1.68 -29.85 -16.44
N ASN A 173 0.55 -30.52 -16.66
CA ASN A 173 -0.50 -30.84 -15.67
C ASN A 173 -1.21 -29.70 -14.90
N ILE A 174 -0.89 -28.43 -15.10
CA ILE A 174 -1.62 -27.31 -14.47
C ILE A 174 -2.81 -26.91 -15.35
N LYS A 175 -3.99 -26.77 -14.74
CA LYS A 175 -5.21 -26.35 -15.45
C LYS A 175 -5.01 -24.94 -15.99
N THR A 176 -5.36 -24.71 -17.26
CA THR A 176 -5.23 -23.41 -17.96
C THR A 176 -5.76 -22.23 -17.12
N LYS A 177 -6.85 -22.45 -16.38
CA LYS A 177 -7.49 -21.46 -15.51
C LYS A 177 -6.60 -21.00 -14.34
N ASP A 178 -5.78 -21.88 -13.77
CA ASP A 178 -4.89 -21.52 -12.65
C ASP A 178 -3.72 -20.65 -13.15
N MET A 179 -3.24 -20.93 -14.37
CA MET A 179 -2.21 -20.13 -15.03
C MET A 179 -2.73 -18.74 -15.40
N GLU A 180 -3.95 -18.63 -15.93
CA GLU A 180 -4.60 -17.35 -16.21
C GLU A 180 -4.78 -16.51 -14.94
N LYS A 181 -5.21 -17.14 -13.84
CA LYS A 181 -5.32 -16.47 -12.53
C LYS A 181 -3.96 -15.96 -12.05
N ARG A 182 -2.91 -16.78 -12.16
CA ARG A 182 -1.55 -16.38 -11.77
C ARG A 182 -1.01 -15.25 -12.66
N GLN A 183 -1.32 -15.27 -13.95
CA GLN A 183 -0.99 -14.18 -14.87
C GLN A 183 -1.70 -12.88 -14.49
N GLN A 184 -2.97 -12.95 -14.10
CA GLN A 184 -3.72 -11.79 -13.63
C GLN A 184 -3.16 -11.23 -12.31
N ASP A 185 -2.77 -12.10 -11.37
CA ASP A 185 -2.12 -11.70 -10.11
C ASP A 185 -0.78 -11.00 -10.36
N LEU A 186 0.06 -11.55 -11.25
CA LEU A 186 1.31 -10.90 -11.63
C LEU A 186 1.09 -9.57 -12.37
N ALA A 187 0.05 -9.46 -13.19
CA ALA A 187 -0.32 -8.20 -13.82
C ALA A 187 -0.72 -7.14 -12.77
N LEU A 188 -1.52 -7.54 -11.77
CA LEU A 188 -1.89 -6.68 -10.64
C LEU A 188 -0.65 -6.21 -9.87
N LYS A 189 0.23 -7.13 -9.49
CA LYS A 189 1.49 -6.81 -8.81
C LYS A 189 2.37 -5.87 -9.63
N ARG A 190 2.48 -6.10 -10.94
CA ARG A 190 3.25 -5.24 -11.86
C ARG A 190 2.70 -3.82 -11.91
N VAL A 191 1.38 -3.66 -11.98
CA VAL A 191 0.72 -2.35 -11.92
C VAL A 191 1.05 -1.63 -10.61
N ARG A 192 0.97 -2.32 -9.47
CA ARG A 192 1.33 -1.76 -8.16
C ARG A 192 2.79 -1.35 -8.06
N ALA A 193 3.70 -2.17 -8.60
CA ALA A 193 5.12 -1.82 -8.66
C ALA A 193 5.35 -0.55 -9.48
N TYR A 194 4.66 -0.39 -10.63
CA TYR A 194 4.73 0.85 -11.40
C TYR A 194 4.17 2.07 -10.65
N ILE A 195 3.05 1.92 -9.91
CA ILE A 195 2.53 2.98 -9.05
C ILE A 195 3.58 3.38 -8.00
N ASN A 196 4.20 2.41 -7.32
CA ASN A 196 5.20 2.67 -6.29
C ASN A 196 6.46 3.35 -6.86
N ILE A 197 6.92 2.93 -8.03
CA ILE A 197 8.02 3.59 -8.75
C ILE A 197 7.61 5.03 -9.10
N ALA A 198 6.40 5.22 -9.61
CA ALA A 198 5.91 6.53 -10.00
C ALA A 198 5.83 7.49 -8.81
N ASN A 199 5.30 7.03 -7.69
CA ASN A 199 5.20 7.77 -6.43
C ASN A 199 6.57 8.12 -5.83
N ALA A 200 7.56 7.21 -5.93
CA ALA A 200 8.91 7.51 -5.49
C ALA A 200 9.60 8.54 -6.40
N MET A 201 9.37 8.47 -7.73
CA MET A 201 9.96 9.38 -8.71
C MET A 201 9.28 10.75 -8.81
N SER A 202 8.02 10.88 -8.39
CA SER A 202 7.28 12.15 -8.41
C SER A 202 7.74 13.13 -7.32
N ASP A 203 8.54 12.65 -6.37
CA ASP A 203 9.01 13.44 -5.26
C ASP A 203 10.19 14.34 -5.62
N LYS A 204 10.13 15.61 -5.19
CA LYS A 204 11.16 16.65 -5.37
C LYS A 204 12.56 16.21 -4.98
N TYR A 205 12.67 15.22 -4.08
CA TYR A 205 13.94 14.69 -3.59
C TYR A 205 14.65 13.72 -4.56
N THR A 206 13.94 13.12 -5.51
CA THR A 206 14.56 12.29 -6.58
C THR A 206 14.89 13.10 -7.83
N THR A 207 14.18 14.19 -8.11
CA THR A 207 14.30 14.95 -9.36
C THR A 207 15.32 16.07 -9.31
N GLY A 208 16.39 15.96 -8.51
CA GLY A 208 17.56 16.88 -8.60
C GLY A 208 18.16 16.96 -10.02
N ASP A 209 17.75 16.03 -10.89
CA ASP A 209 17.95 16.05 -12.32
C ASP A 209 17.02 17.04 -13.06
N LYS A 210 17.57 18.19 -13.43
CA LYS A 210 16.93 19.20 -14.30
C LYS A 210 16.83 18.75 -15.77
N SER A 211 17.36 17.58 -16.15
CA SER A 211 17.46 17.16 -17.57
C SER A 211 16.15 16.61 -18.17
N GLY A 212 15.12 16.37 -17.35
CA GLY A 212 13.84 15.82 -17.80
C GLY A 212 13.86 14.32 -18.14
N ALA A 213 15.00 13.62 -17.98
CA ALA A 213 15.10 12.18 -18.21
C ALA A 213 14.19 11.37 -17.26
N ASN A 214 14.13 11.77 -15.99
CA ASN A 214 13.25 11.16 -14.98
C ASN A 214 11.76 11.30 -15.34
N LEU A 215 11.34 12.45 -15.90
CA LEU A 215 9.97 12.67 -16.34
C LEU A 215 9.58 11.73 -17.49
N LYS A 216 10.50 11.49 -18.41
CA LYS A 216 10.28 10.56 -19.53
C LYS A 216 10.14 9.12 -19.04
N ALA A 217 11.01 8.67 -18.13
CA ALA A 217 10.93 7.35 -17.53
C ALA A 217 9.64 7.16 -16.72
N LEU A 218 9.28 8.15 -15.90
CA LEU A 218 8.03 8.18 -15.14
C LEU A 218 6.80 8.06 -16.06
N SER A 219 6.77 8.85 -17.14
CA SER A 219 5.69 8.79 -18.13
C SER A 219 5.58 7.40 -18.77
N GLN A 220 6.69 6.71 -19.01
CA GLN A 220 6.68 5.35 -19.54
C GLN A 220 6.08 4.36 -18.53
N TYR A 221 6.49 4.40 -17.26
CA TYR A 221 5.92 3.53 -16.22
C TYR A 221 4.42 3.75 -16.05
N ILE A 222 3.96 4.99 -15.98
CA ILE A 222 2.54 5.34 -15.89
C ILE A 222 1.76 4.81 -17.09
N LYS A 223 2.26 5.01 -18.31
CA LYS A 223 1.60 4.52 -19.53
C LYS A 223 1.48 2.99 -19.53
N SER A 224 2.59 2.30 -19.25
CA SER A 224 2.60 0.84 -19.16
C SER A 224 1.66 0.31 -18.08
N ALA A 225 1.56 0.99 -16.94
CA ALA A 225 0.64 0.64 -15.87
C ALA A 225 -0.82 0.81 -16.28
N ILE A 226 -1.19 1.93 -16.92
CA ILE A 226 -2.55 2.20 -17.38
C ILE A 226 -2.96 1.18 -18.46
N GLU A 227 -2.10 0.91 -19.43
CA GLU A 227 -2.37 -0.07 -20.50
C GLU A 227 -2.61 -1.47 -19.92
N LEU A 228 -1.74 -1.90 -19.00
CA LEU A 228 -1.85 -3.21 -18.36
C LEU A 228 -3.09 -3.30 -17.46
N ALA A 229 -3.37 -2.27 -16.67
CA ALA A 229 -4.53 -2.23 -15.79
C ALA A 229 -5.85 -2.22 -16.59
N LYS A 230 -5.92 -1.50 -17.72
CA LYS A 230 -7.06 -1.55 -18.64
C LYS A 230 -7.25 -2.94 -19.25
N LYS A 231 -6.16 -3.55 -19.73
CA LYS A 231 -6.19 -4.90 -20.30
C LYS A 231 -6.79 -5.93 -19.35
N HIS A 232 -6.48 -5.83 -18.05
CA HIS A 232 -6.93 -6.76 -17.02
C HIS A 232 -8.14 -6.26 -16.21
N GLN A 233 -8.78 -5.15 -16.62
CA GLN A 233 -9.94 -4.56 -15.95
C GLN A 233 -9.73 -4.30 -14.45
N LEU A 234 -8.52 -3.86 -14.10
CA LEU A 234 -8.12 -3.56 -12.71
C LEU A 234 -8.62 -2.17 -12.32
N HIS A 235 -9.93 -2.00 -12.16
CA HIS A 235 -10.55 -0.68 -11.92
C HIS A 235 -10.03 0.02 -10.66
N GLU A 236 -9.80 -0.71 -9.57
CA GLU A 236 -9.24 -0.13 -8.34
C GLU A 236 -7.84 0.45 -8.57
N GLU A 237 -6.99 -0.27 -9.30
CA GLU A 237 -5.63 0.21 -9.57
C GLU A 237 -5.60 1.30 -10.63
N LEU A 238 -6.56 1.33 -11.55
CA LEU A 238 -6.75 2.47 -12.44
C LEU A 238 -7.13 3.73 -11.66
N ALA A 239 -7.98 3.61 -10.64
CA ALA A 239 -8.30 4.74 -9.76
C ALA A 239 -7.04 5.28 -9.09
N ARG A 240 -6.25 4.41 -8.44
CA ARG A 240 -5.00 4.79 -7.77
C ARG A 240 -3.95 5.36 -8.72
N LEU A 241 -3.81 4.78 -9.91
CA LEU A 241 -2.91 5.29 -10.95
C LEU A 241 -3.24 6.73 -11.31
N HIS A 242 -4.52 7.00 -11.60
CA HIS A 242 -4.96 8.34 -11.96
C HIS A 242 -4.78 9.33 -10.78
N SER A 243 -5.08 8.93 -9.54
CA SER A 243 -4.78 9.76 -8.37
C SER A 243 -3.27 10.06 -8.25
N SER A 244 -2.42 9.07 -8.46
CA SER A 244 -0.95 9.22 -8.41
C SER A 244 -0.44 10.17 -9.51
N VAL A 245 -0.98 10.07 -10.73
CA VAL A 245 -0.64 10.97 -11.85
C VAL A 245 -1.04 12.41 -11.55
N SER A 246 -2.21 12.62 -10.95
CA SER A 246 -2.65 13.96 -10.57
C SER A 246 -1.78 14.58 -9.48
N THR A 247 -1.38 13.77 -8.48
CA THR A 247 -0.45 14.17 -7.40
C THR A 247 0.92 14.55 -7.99
N PHE A 248 1.40 13.80 -8.97
CA PHE A 248 2.62 14.15 -9.69
C PHE A 248 2.52 15.49 -10.41
N TYR A 249 1.43 15.74 -11.16
CA TYR A 249 1.27 17.05 -11.81
C TYR A 249 1.23 18.21 -10.81
N LEU A 250 0.65 18.00 -9.62
CA LEU A 250 0.64 18.96 -8.54
C LEU A 250 2.04 19.21 -7.94
N SER A 251 2.95 18.24 -8.00
CA SER A 251 4.33 18.39 -7.48
C SER A 251 5.29 19.09 -8.45
N VAL A 252 4.93 19.20 -9.74
CA VAL A 252 5.78 19.84 -10.76
C VAL A 252 5.77 21.37 -10.58
N PRO A 253 6.94 22.06 -10.68
CA PRO A 253 6.98 23.51 -10.71
C PRO A 253 6.07 24.10 -11.79
N ASN A 254 5.35 25.17 -11.47
CA ASN A 254 4.32 25.77 -12.34
C ASN A 254 3.13 24.85 -12.65
N PHE A 255 2.73 23.98 -11.71
CA PHE A 255 1.61 23.04 -11.85
C PHE A 255 0.30 23.67 -12.39
N LEU A 256 0.07 24.97 -12.17
CA LEU A 256 -1.07 25.71 -12.69
C LEU A 256 -1.24 25.59 -14.22
N GLN A 257 -0.15 25.41 -14.98
CA GLN A 257 -0.24 25.19 -16.43
C GLN A 257 -0.91 23.85 -16.79
N TYR A 258 -0.94 22.90 -15.86
CA TYR A 258 -1.53 21.57 -16.00
C TYR A 258 -2.92 21.47 -15.34
N LYS A 259 -3.56 22.60 -15.02
CA LYS A 259 -4.86 22.62 -14.31
C LYS A 259 -5.91 21.71 -14.97
N LYS A 260 -5.98 21.70 -16.31
CA LYS A 260 -6.95 20.87 -17.05
C LYS A 260 -6.63 19.39 -16.94
N GLU A 261 -5.35 19.04 -17.09
CA GLU A 261 -4.84 17.67 -17.03
C GLU A 261 -5.02 17.09 -15.63
N ILE A 262 -4.74 17.88 -14.58
CA ILE A 262 -4.92 17.49 -13.19
C ILE A 262 -6.39 17.12 -12.93
N VAL A 263 -7.32 18.04 -13.24
CA VAL A 263 -8.76 17.81 -13.03
C VAL A 263 -9.26 16.61 -13.84
N ALA A 264 -8.90 16.52 -15.13
CA ALA A 264 -9.32 15.40 -15.98
C ALA A 264 -8.81 14.05 -15.46
N THR A 265 -7.58 14.01 -14.93
CA THR A 265 -7.01 12.80 -14.35
C THR A 265 -7.73 12.42 -13.06
N MET A 266 -8.03 13.39 -12.19
CA MET A 266 -8.79 13.11 -10.97
C MET A 266 -10.23 12.64 -11.25
N GLU A 267 -10.88 13.19 -12.27
CA GLU A 267 -12.19 12.70 -12.71
C GLU A 267 -12.14 11.26 -13.24
N GLN A 268 -11.04 10.89 -13.93
CA GLN A 268 -10.80 9.49 -14.31
C GLN A 268 -10.59 8.60 -13.07
N ALA A 269 -9.85 9.06 -12.07
CA ALA A 269 -9.69 8.34 -10.80
C ALA A 269 -11.06 8.07 -10.14
N LEU A 270 -11.88 9.12 -10.04
CA LEU A 270 -13.24 9.04 -9.49
C LEU A 270 -14.12 8.06 -10.27
N HIS A 271 -14.09 8.11 -11.61
CA HIS A 271 -14.83 7.19 -12.47
C HIS A 271 -14.46 5.73 -12.22
N TYR A 272 -13.16 5.42 -12.14
CA TYR A 272 -12.70 4.07 -11.90
C TYR A 272 -12.97 3.59 -10.47
N ALA A 273 -12.91 4.48 -9.47
CA ALA A 273 -13.31 4.16 -8.10
C ALA A 273 -14.80 3.77 -8.03
N GLN A 274 -15.67 4.43 -8.81
CA GLN A 274 -17.08 4.04 -8.96
C GLN A 274 -17.24 2.67 -9.62
N LEU A 275 -16.53 2.41 -10.72
CA LEU A 275 -16.57 1.10 -11.40
C LEU A 275 -16.08 -0.04 -10.48
N ALA A 276 -15.06 0.23 -9.66
CA ALA A 276 -14.54 -0.71 -8.67
C ALA A 276 -15.52 -0.95 -7.50
N LYS A 277 -16.56 -0.12 -7.35
CA LYS A 277 -17.49 -0.11 -6.20
C LYS A 277 -16.75 0.01 -4.86
N ASN A 278 -15.58 0.65 -4.86
CA ASN A 278 -14.81 0.90 -3.65
C ASN A 278 -15.21 2.26 -3.08
N THR A 279 -16.08 2.23 -2.06
CA THR A 279 -16.58 3.43 -1.39
C THR A 279 -15.46 4.28 -0.79
N SER A 280 -14.47 3.65 -0.14
CA SER A 280 -13.37 4.37 0.51
C SER A 280 -12.55 5.14 -0.51
N GLU A 281 -12.17 4.46 -1.60
CA GLU A 281 -11.42 5.08 -2.70
C GLU A 281 -12.24 6.19 -3.37
N TYR A 282 -13.53 5.96 -3.59
CA TYR A 282 -14.44 6.96 -4.16
C TYR A 282 -14.51 8.24 -3.32
N LEU A 283 -14.63 8.11 -2.00
CA LEU A 283 -14.66 9.25 -1.09
C LEU A 283 -13.31 9.97 -1.03
N SER A 284 -12.20 9.23 -1.11
CA SER A 284 -10.85 9.80 -1.22
C SER A 284 -10.72 10.64 -2.49
N CYS A 285 -11.08 10.10 -3.65
CA CYS A 285 -11.01 10.85 -4.91
C CYS A 285 -11.86 12.13 -4.88
N LEU A 286 -13.05 12.11 -4.25
CA LEU A 286 -13.85 13.32 -4.08
C LEU A 286 -13.14 14.37 -3.22
N HIS A 287 -12.45 13.93 -2.15
CA HIS A 287 -11.71 14.82 -1.26
C HIS A 287 -10.50 15.44 -1.97
N ASP A 288 -9.74 14.62 -2.71
CA ASP A 288 -8.57 15.06 -3.47
C ASP A 288 -8.95 16.08 -4.56
N ILE A 289 -10.07 15.87 -5.26
CA ILE A 289 -10.63 16.85 -6.20
C ILE A 289 -10.98 18.15 -5.47
N ALA A 290 -11.66 18.07 -4.33
CA ALA A 290 -12.06 19.26 -3.59
C ALA A 290 -10.85 20.10 -3.14
N GLN A 291 -9.81 19.46 -2.61
CA GLN A 291 -8.58 20.11 -2.19
C GLN A 291 -7.84 20.74 -3.39
N THR A 292 -7.79 20.02 -4.51
CA THR A 292 -7.17 20.53 -5.74
C THR A 292 -7.90 21.74 -6.31
N LEU A 293 -9.23 21.75 -6.26
CA LEU A 293 -10.01 22.90 -6.69
C LEU A 293 -9.77 24.13 -5.78
N LEU A 294 -9.53 23.93 -4.48
CA LEU A 294 -9.11 25.03 -3.59
C LEU A 294 -7.75 25.60 -4.00
N LEU A 295 -6.77 24.74 -4.33
CA LEU A 295 -5.46 25.19 -4.86
C LEU A 295 -5.57 25.99 -6.16
N PHE A 296 -6.69 25.85 -6.88
CA PHE A 296 -6.98 26.55 -8.12
C PHE A 296 -7.96 27.72 -7.96
N ASP A 297 -8.22 28.15 -6.71
CA ASP A 297 -9.18 29.20 -6.34
C ASP A 297 -10.63 28.93 -6.81
N ASP A 298 -11.00 27.68 -7.07
CA ASP A 298 -12.37 27.26 -7.40
C ASP A 298 -13.12 26.78 -6.15
N TYR A 299 -13.44 27.75 -5.29
CA TYR A 299 -14.14 27.52 -4.03
C TYR A 299 -15.54 26.90 -4.22
N GLN A 300 -16.26 27.28 -5.29
CA GLN A 300 -17.60 26.73 -5.56
C GLN A 300 -17.53 25.29 -6.02
N GLY A 301 -16.57 24.96 -6.89
CA GLY A 301 -16.27 23.60 -7.30
C GLY A 301 -15.90 22.74 -6.09
N SER A 302 -14.94 23.19 -5.27
CA SER A 302 -14.53 22.47 -4.07
C SER A 302 -15.70 22.18 -3.13
N LYS A 303 -16.49 23.21 -2.79
CA LYS A 303 -17.69 23.07 -1.95
C LYS A 303 -18.68 22.04 -2.49
N SER A 304 -18.87 21.99 -3.81
CA SER A 304 -19.76 21.01 -4.46
C SER A 304 -19.29 19.57 -4.20
N TYR A 305 -17.98 19.31 -4.29
CA TYR A 305 -17.40 18.00 -4.03
C TYR A 305 -17.44 17.61 -2.55
N LEU A 306 -17.10 18.53 -1.63
CA LEU A 306 -17.22 18.29 -0.19
C LEU A 306 -18.67 17.98 0.24
N LEU A 307 -19.65 18.65 -0.36
CA LEU A 307 -21.07 18.35 -0.12
C LEU A 307 -21.47 16.95 -0.62
N LYS A 308 -20.87 16.43 -1.69
CA LYS A 308 -21.08 15.04 -2.14
C LYS A 308 -20.57 14.04 -1.09
N ILE A 309 -19.38 14.29 -0.51
CA ILE A 309 -18.82 13.48 0.58
C ILE A 309 -19.76 13.52 1.79
N TYR A 310 -20.18 14.71 2.21
CA TYR A 310 -21.07 14.89 3.35
C TYR A 310 -22.41 14.16 3.22
N ARG A 311 -22.96 14.12 1.99
CA ARG A 311 -24.23 13.44 1.69
C ARG A 311 -24.11 11.90 1.65
N TYR A 312 -22.91 11.35 1.66
CA TYR A 312 -22.70 9.90 1.67
C TYR A 312 -23.04 9.28 3.06
N ARG A 313 -23.58 8.05 3.09
CA ARG A 313 -24.12 7.40 4.31
C ARG A 313 -23.02 6.82 5.24
N LYS A 314 -23.16 7.13 6.56
CA LYS A 314 -22.51 6.66 7.82
C LYS A 314 -20.98 6.81 8.00
N ASN A 315 -20.59 7.20 9.23
CA ASN A 315 -19.30 7.17 9.95
C ASN A 315 -18.04 6.83 9.12
N ASP A 316 -17.68 7.67 8.16
CA ASP A 316 -16.41 7.59 7.44
C ASP A 316 -15.46 8.69 7.95
N PRO A 317 -14.19 8.40 8.28
CA PRO A 317 -13.22 9.41 8.71
C PRO A 317 -13.07 10.59 7.72
N ILE A 318 -13.19 10.33 6.42
CA ILE A 318 -13.11 11.35 5.36
C ILE A 318 -14.28 12.34 5.48
N LYS A 319 -15.43 11.89 5.98
CA LYS A 319 -16.59 12.77 6.21
C LYS A 319 -16.33 13.79 7.32
N GLU A 320 -15.67 13.40 8.40
CA GLU A 320 -15.30 14.33 9.47
C GLU A 320 -14.23 15.32 9.01
N LYS A 321 -13.31 14.89 8.13
CA LYS A 321 -12.36 15.80 7.46
C LYS A 321 -13.11 16.81 6.58
N ALA A 322 -13.97 16.34 5.66
CA ALA A 322 -14.76 17.20 4.79
C ALA A 322 -15.70 18.15 5.56
N ARG A 323 -16.19 17.75 6.75
CA ARG A 323 -17.00 18.61 7.61
C ARG A 323 -16.18 19.78 8.18
N ARG A 324 -14.93 19.54 8.59
CA ARG A 324 -14.01 20.60 9.03
C ARG A 324 -13.70 21.55 7.87
N ASP A 325 -13.31 21.00 6.72
CA ASP A 325 -12.98 21.78 5.52
C ASP A 325 -14.16 22.62 4.97
N LEU A 326 -15.41 22.25 5.27
CA LEU A 326 -16.61 23.03 4.91
C LEU A 326 -16.92 24.17 5.89
N ALA A 327 -16.36 24.12 7.10
CA ALA A 327 -16.61 25.10 8.16
C ALA A 327 -15.61 26.25 8.15
N ASP A 328 -14.40 26.00 7.63
CA ASP A 328 -13.33 26.98 7.40
C ASP A 328 -13.54 27.79 6.10
#